data_AF-A0A3M1KZ05-F1
#
_entry.id   AF-A0A3M1KZ05-F1
#
_cell.length_a   1.000
_cell.length_b   1.000
_cell.length_c   1.000
_cell.angle_alpha   90.00
_cell.angle_beta   90.00
_cell.angle_gamma   90.00
#
_symmetry.space_group_name_H-M   'P 1'
#
loop_
_entity.id
_entity.type
_entity.pdbx_description
1 polymer ?
#
loop_
_entity_poly.entity_id
_entity_poly.type
_entity_poly.pdbx_seq_one_letter_code
_entity_poly.pdbx_strand_id
1 'polypeptide(L)'
;GSFDFSKFTTLTGEIDSKSLTFSSLTAADWNSDLDGNGQTLSKDWLEAAFTNHGVDVSGLLDDIVQEFILQKGQQRFSDPNITYVNEESGVIKFGLAGYFNASNLLKEAFGDAEILGTKIADLVPSSVQASELVKVEYEGKYSYFYSFSATDSGQILNGSTNSHTGNYEMSFPLSALVNPLGVALVSTPEPITNIVSLFSVSVCGLLATRRKLD
;
A
#
# COMPACT_ATOMS: atom_id res chain seq x y z
N GLY A 1 -5.71 14.45 -6.86
CA GLY A 1 -6.04 15.31 -5.70
C GLY A 1 -4.95 15.13 -4.67
N SER A 2 -4.55 16.18 -3.94
CA SER A 2 -3.53 16.03 -2.89
C SER A 2 -4.15 15.27 -1.72
N PHE A 3 -3.64 14.08 -1.42
CA PHE A 3 -3.93 13.39 -0.17
C PHE A 3 -3.54 14.31 1.00
N ASP A 4 -4.37 14.33 2.04
CA ASP A 4 -4.25 15.18 3.21
C ASP A 4 -3.96 14.27 4.39
N PHE A 5 -2.73 14.29 4.91
CA PHE A 5 -2.33 13.50 6.07
C PHE A 5 -3.13 13.79 7.35
N SER A 6 -3.99 14.82 7.35
CA SER A 6 -4.94 15.08 8.44
C SER A 6 -6.30 14.40 8.27
N LYS A 7 -6.55 13.74 7.13
CA LYS A 7 -7.78 13.01 6.82
C LYS A 7 -7.44 11.55 6.57
N PHE A 8 -8.03 10.67 7.39
CA PHE A 8 -7.83 9.24 7.28
C PHE A 8 -9.05 8.59 6.62
N THR A 9 -8.79 7.71 5.67
CA THR A 9 -9.79 6.77 5.17
C THR A 9 -9.68 5.49 5.98
N THR A 10 -10.81 4.98 6.45
CA THR A 10 -10.88 3.74 7.22
C THR A 10 -11.96 2.83 6.67
N LEU A 11 -11.68 1.53 6.67
CA LEU A 11 -12.64 0.46 6.46
C LEU A 11 -12.61 -0.43 7.72
N THR A 12 -13.75 -0.55 8.40
CA THR A 12 -13.85 -1.31 9.64
C THR A 12 -14.87 -2.43 9.51
N GLY A 13 -14.51 -3.62 9.97
CA GLY A 13 -15.39 -4.76 10.15
C GLY A 13 -15.18 -5.40 11.52
N GLU A 14 -15.91 -6.48 11.81
CA GLU A 14 -15.76 -7.23 13.04
C GLU A 14 -15.45 -8.70 12.75
N ILE A 15 -14.54 -9.27 13.54
CA ILE A 15 -14.25 -10.71 13.61
C ILE A 15 -14.33 -11.09 15.08
N ASP A 16 -15.14 -12.10 15.41
CA ASP A 16 -15.37 -12.53 16.80
C ASP A 16 -15.73 -11.37 17.75
N SER A 17 -16.57 -10.43 17.28
CA SER A 17 -16.97 -9.20 18.01
C SER A 17 -15.82 -8.24 18.34
N LYS A 18 -14.69 -8.36 17.64
CA LYS A 18 -13.52 -7.48 17.76
C LYS A 18 -13.33 -6.73 16.45
N SER A 19 -12.99 -5.45 16.56
CA SER A 19 -12.80 -4.57 15.40
C SER A 19 -11.54 -4.95 14.63
N LEU A 20 -11.70 -5.17 13.32
CA LEU A 20 -10.63 -5.20 12.33
C LEU A 20 -10.72 -3.91 11.51
N THR A 21 -9.65 -3.11 11.51
CA THR A 21 -9.63 -1.81 10.83
C THR A 21 -8.50 -1.77 9.81
N PHE A 22 -8.82 -1.40 8.57
CA PHE A 22 -7.87 -1.03 7.53
C PHE A 22 -7.86 0.50 7.45
N SER A 23 -6.70 1.13 7.42
CA SER A 23 -6.60 2.58 7.32
C SER A 23 -5.47 3.07 6.42
N SER A 24 -5.68 4.25 5.84
CA SER A 24 -4.63 5.07 5.25
C SER A 24 -3.53 5.39 6.25
N LEU A 25 -2.33 5.68 5.75
CA LEU A 25 -1.18 6.02 6.58
C LEU A 25 -1.13 7.51 6.95
N THR A 26 -0.61 7.78 8.14
CA THR A 26 -0.22 9.09 8.63
C THR A 26 1.28 9.33 8.41
N ALA A 27 1.73 10.57 8.56
CA ALA A 27 3.16 10.86 8.62
C ALA A 27 3.87 10.15 9.80
N ALA A 28 3.16 9.88 10.90
CA ALA A 28 3.73 9.14 12.03
C ALA A 28 3.92 7.66 11.71
N ASP A 29 3.01 7.06 10.93
CA ASP A 29 3.12 5.67 10.49
C ASP A 29 4.36 5.48 9.62
N TRP A 30 4.60 6.39 8.66
CA TRP A 30 5.80 6.38 7.80
C TRP A 30 7.14 6.53 8.54
N ASN A 31 7.11 7.18 9.70
CA ASN A 31 8.27 7.39 10.56
C ASN A 31 8.36 6.37 11.71
N SER A 32 7.46 5.37 11.74
CA SER A 32 7.51 4.30 12.74
C SER A 32 8.79 3.48 12.56
N ASP A 33 9.53 3.32 13.66
CA ASP A 33 10.70 2.46 13.72
C ASP A 33 10.26 0.99 13.80
N LEU A 34 10.66 0.22 12.80
CA LEU A 34 10.22 -1.15 12.58
C LEU A 34 11.14 -2.18 13.22
N ASP A 35 12.36 -1.81 13.63
CA ASP A 35 13.32 -2.76 14.18
C ASP A 35 14.00 -2.28 15.48
N GLY A 36 13.74 -1.04 15.89
CA GLY A 36 14.33 -0.44 17.08
C GLY A 36 15.73 0.12 16.85
N ASN A 37 16.24 0.08 15.61
CA ASN A 37 17.55 0.59 15.22
C ASN A 37 17.43 1.76 14.23
N GLY A 38 16.23 2.33 14.07
CA GLY A 38 15.97 3.45 13.18
C GLY A 38 15.62 3.05 11.75
N GLN A 39 15.29 1.78 11.50
CA GLN A 39 14.69 1.37 10.22
C GLN A 39 13.23 1.81 10.19
N THR A 40 12.95 2.97 9.58
CA THR A 40 11.58 3.45 9.46
C THR A 40 10.82 2.74 8.33
N LEU A 41 9.49 2.80 8.36
CA LEU A 41 8.66 2.33 7.25
C LEU A 41 9.01 2.98 5.91
N SER A 42 9.42 4.24 5.90
CA SER A 42 9.89 4.91 4.69
C SER A 42 11.14 4.26 4.11
N LYS A 43 12.11 3.92 4.98
CA LYS A 43 13.35 3.24 4.58
C LYS A 43 13.05 1.84 4.05
N ASP A 44 12.28 1.07 4.81
CA ASP A 44 11.91 -0.31 4.47
C ASP A 44 11.19 -0.39 3.13
N TRP A 45 10.14 0.42 2.95
CA TRP A 45 9.36 0.41 1.73
C TRP A 45 10.14 0.89 0.50
N LEU A 46 10.93 1.96 0.61
CA LEU A 46 11.73 2.46 -0.51
C LEU A 46 12.83 1.47 -0.88
N GLU A 47 13.58 0.95 0.10
CA GLU A 47 14.60 -0.06 -0.15
C GLU A 47 13.99 -1.29 -0.83
N ALA A 48 12.85 -1.79 -0.34
CA ALA A 48 12.15 -2.92 -0.95
C ALA A 48 11.64 -2.60 -2.37
N ALA A 49 11.13 -1.38 -2.62
CA ALA A 49 10.65 -0.96 -3.94
C ALA A 49 11.75 -0.90 -5.00
N PHE A 50 12.97 -0.51 -4.62
CA PHE A 50 14.12 -0.50 -5.55
C PHE A 50 14.71 -1.90 -5.72
N THR A 51 14.93 -2.62 -4.61
CA THR A 51 15.62 -3.93 -4.61
C THR A 51 14.77 -5.01 -5.28
N ASN A 52 13.45 -5.02 -5.09
CA ASN A 52 12.53 -5.94 -5.76
C ASN A 52 12.55 -5.77 -7.29
N HIS A 53 13.04 -4.63 -7.78
CA HIS A 53 13.16 -4.30 -9.20
C HIS A 53 14.62 -4.19 -9.65
N GLY A 54 15.54 -4.79 -8.87
CA GLY A 54 16.94 -5.01 -9.26
C GLY A 54 17.86 -3.82 -9.08
N VAL A 55 17.46 -2.80 -8.32
CA VAL A 55 18.28 -1.61 -8.03
C VAL A 55 18.68 -1.60 -6.56
N ASP A 56 19.98 -1.59 -6.29
CA ASP A 56 20.50 -1.40 -4.94
C ASP A 56 20.65 0.09 -4.66
N VAL A 57 19.98 0.55 -3.60
CA VAL A 57 19.99 1.95 -3.15
C VAL A 57 20.53 2.10 -1.73
N SER A 58 21.08 1.05 -1.13
CA SER A 58 21.54 1.05 0.27
C SER A 58 22.47 2.21 0.63
N GLY A 59 23.36 2.59 -0.29
CA GLY A 59 24.28 3.72 -0.13
C GLY A 59 23.66 5.12 -0.30
N LEU A 60 22.42 5.22 -0.78
CA LEU A 60 21.70 6.47 -1.06
C LEU A 60 20.35 6.56 -0.32
N LEU A 61 20.01 5.55 0.49
CA LEU A 61 18.66 5.36 1.02
C LEU A 61 18.19 6.56 1.85
N ASP A 62 19.04 7.12 2.69
CA ASP A 62 18.69 8.28 3.52
C ASP A 62 18.35 9.51 2.67
N ASP A 63 19.12 9.79 1.63
CA ASP A 63 18.86 10.91 0.71
C ASP A 63 17.60 10.67 -0.13
N ILE A 64 17.36 9.43 -0.58
CA ILE A 64 16.14 9.05 -1.30
C ILE A 64 14.92 9.23 -0.41
N VAL A 65 14.98 8.81 0.86
CA VAL A 65 13.89 8.99 1.83
C VAL A 65 13.63 10.49 2.06
N GLN A 66 14.68 11.30 2.21
CA GLN A 66 14.54 12.74 2.38
C GLN A 66 13.80 13.37 1.20
N GLU A 67 14.21 13.07 -0.03
CA GLU A 67 13.57 13.62 -1.23
C GLU A 67 12.13 13.10 -1.41
N PHE A 68 11.90 11.82 -1.10
CA PHE A 68 10.56 11.25 -1.09
C PHE A 68 9.62 12.00 -0.14
N ILE A 69 10.10 12.43 1.03
CA ILE A 69 9.33 13.25 1.97
C ILE A 69 9.08 14.65 1.40
N LEU A 70 10.13 15.32 0.90
CA LEU A 70 10.06 16.69 0.38
C LEU A 70 9.08 16.82 -0.81
N GLN A 71 9.04 15.83 -1.69
CA GLN A 71 8.19 15.79 -2.87
C GLN A 71 6.81 15.16 -2.61
N LYS A 72 6.44 14.98 -1.34
CA LYS A 72 5.16 14.39 -0.92
C LYS A 72 4.93 12.97 -1.44
N GLY A 73 6.00 12.20 -1.59
CA GLY A 73 5.96 10.80 -1.97
C GLY A 73 5.14 9.97 -0.99
N GLN A 74 5.33 10.18 0.32
CA GLN A 74 4.56 9.46 1.34
C GLN A 74 3.05 9.62 1.13
N GLN A 75 2.57 10.84 0.84
CA GLN A 75 1.16 11.14 0.57
C GLN A 75 0.62 10.35 -0.63
N ARG A 76 1.44 10.12 -1.66
CA ARG A 76 1.04 9.43 -2.91
C ARG A 76 0.82 7.94 -2.73
N PHE A 77 1.41 7.34 -1.69
CA PHE A 77 1.33 5.92 -1.40
C PHE A 77 0.58 5.61 -0.09
N SER A 78 -0.17 6.58 0.45
CA SER A 78 -0.86 6.47 1.74
C SER A 78 -2.37 6.27 1.66
N ASP A 79 -2.98 6.25 0.47
CA ASP A 79 -4.45 6.25 0.29
C ASP A 79 -4.97 4.94 -0.29
N PRO A 80 -4.81 3.80 0.43
CA PRO A 80 -5.07 2.48 -0.11
C PRO A 80 -6.53 2.29 -0.52
N ASN A 81 -6.72 1.74 -1.70
CA ASN A 81 -8.03 1.35 -2.20
C ASN A 81 -8.26 -0.16 -2.00
N ILE A 82 -9.04 -0.51 -0.98
CA ILE A 82 -9.37 -1.92 -0.67
C ILE A 82 -10.49 -2.40 -1.59
N THR A 83 -10.23 -3.45 -2.37
CA THR A 83 -11.21 -3.97 -3.35
C THR A 83 -12.13 -5.03 -2.75
N TYR A 84 -11.61 -5.82 -1.82
CA TYR A 84 -12.39 -6.80 -1.04
C TYR A 84 -11.64 -7.16 0.25
N VAL A 85 -12.38 -7.66 1.24
CA VAL A 85 -11.84 -8.30 2.45
C VAL A 85 -12.65 -9.58 2.69
N ASN A 86 -11.96 -10.68 2.96
CA ASN A 86 -12.55 -11.96 3.30
C ASN A 86 -11.78 -12.59 4.47
N GLU A 87 -12.48 -13.30 5.33
CA GLU A 87 -11.88 -14.11 6.39
C GLU A 87 -12.23 -15.57 6.14
N GLU A 88 -11.23 -16.45 6.28
CA GLU A 88 -11.42 -17.88 6.17
C GLU A 88 -10.47 -18.61 7.13
N SER A 89 -11.02 -19.23 8.18
CA SER A 89 -10.28 -20.04 9.16
C SER A 89 -9.15 -19.29 9.88
N GLY A 90 -9.40 -18.03 10.28
CA GLY A 90 -8.47 -17.14 10.95
C GLY A 90 -7.47 -16.45 10.01
N VAL A 91 -7.61 -16.64 8.70
CA VAL A 91 -6.79 -16.00 7.67
C VAL A 91 -7.59 -14.92 6.98
N ILE A 92 -7.06 -13.68 7.05
CA ILE A 92 -7.58 -12.55 6.31
C ILE A 92 -6.97 -12.56 4.92
N LYS A 93 -7.84 -12.45 3.91
CA LYS A 93 -7.48 -12.24 2.51
C LYS A 93 -8.09 -10.92 2.07
N PHE A 94 -7.32 -10.08 1.41
CA PHE A 94 -7.84 -8.81 0.92
C PHE A 94 -7.12 -8.38 -0.34
N GLY A 95 -7.87 -7.70 -1.20
CA GLY A 95 -7.34 -7.11 -2.41
C GLY A 95 -7.04 -5.64 -2.18
N LEU A 96 -5.87 -5.22 -2.61
CA LEU A 96 -5.46 -3.81 -2.64
C LEU A 96 -5.29 -3.40 -4.09
N ALA A 97 -5.97 -2.32 -4.49
CA ALA A 97 -5.73 -1.69 -5.76
C ALA A 97 -4.48 -0.80 -5.67
N GLY A 98 -3.68 -0.78 -6.72
CA GLY A 98 -2.46 0.02 -6.79
C GLY A 98 -1.98 0.19 -8.22
N TYR A 99 -0.68 0.45 -8.39
CA TYR A 99 -0.12 0.82 -9.69
C TYR A 99 0.59 -0.36 -10.33
N PHE A 100 0.03 -0.89 -11.42
CA PHE A 100 0.74 -1.90 -12.22
C PHE A 100 2.08 -1.37 -12.76
N ASN A 101 2.18 -0.05 -12.96
CA ASN A 101 3.46 0.64 -13.13
C ASN A 101 3.45 2.01 -12.41
N ALA A 102 4.08 2.04 -11.23
CA ALA A 102 4.31 3.19 -10.37
C ALA A 102 5.54 4.03 -10.77
N SER A 103 6.30 3.69 -11.81
CA SER A 103 7.56 4.36 -12.13
C SER A 103 7.41 5.87 -12.31
N ASN A 104 6.37 6.32 -13.01
CA ASN A 104 6.14 7.76 -13.17
C ASN A 104 5.80 8.44 -11.85
N LEU A 105 5.02 7.77 -10.99
CA LEU A 105 4.64 8.30 -9.69
C LEU A 105 5.85 8.41 -8.75
N LEU A 106 6.75 7.42 -8.80
CA LEU A 106 8.02 7.45 -8.08
C LEU A 106 8.93 8.56 -8.61
N LYS A 107 9.07 8.71 -9.93
CA LYS A 107 9.85 9.82 -10.53
C LYS A 107 9.30 11.18 -10.10
N GLU A 108 7.99 11.35 -10.12
CA GLU A 108 7.34 12.56 -9.59
C GLU A 108 7.58 12.75 -8.08
N ALA A 109 7.67 11.65 -7.33
CA ALA A 109 8.00 11.65 -5.90
C ALA A 109 9.50 11.90 -5.62
N PHE A 110 10.34 12.05 -6.65
CA PHE A 110 11.73 12.48 -6.52
C PHE A 110 12.01 13.80 -7.23
N GLY A 111 11.10 14.25 -8.11
CA GLY A 111 11.24 15.50 -8.85
C GLY A 111 12.55 15.57 -9.64
N ASP A 112 13.20 16.73 -9.60
CA ASP A 112 14.52 16.95 -10.23
C ASP A 112 15.68 16.78 -9.24
N ALA A 113 15.46 16.09 -8.10
CA ALA A 113 16.50 15.91 -7.10
C ALA A 113 17.71 15.14 -7.64
N GLU A 114 18.91 15.62 -7.30
CA GLU A 114 20.18 15.10 -7.78
C GLU A 114 21.13 14.85 -6.62
N ILE A 115 21.66 13.63 -6.52
CA ILE A 115 22.64 13.21 -5.53
C ILE A 115 23.92 12.82 -6.26
N LEU A 116 25.04 13.43 -5.89
CA LEU A 116 26.36 13.11 -6.46
C LEU A 116 26.41 13.12 -8.01
N GLY A 117 25.69 14.03 -8.66
CA GLY A 117 25.66 14.10 -10.12
C GLY A 117 24.60 13.23 -10.79
N THR A 118 23.80 12.48 -10.01
CA THR A 118 22.80 11.53 -10.51
C THR A 118 21.40 11.96 -10.08
N LYS A 119 20.49 12.13 -11.04
CA LYS A 119 19.09 12.37 -10.72
C LYS A 119 18.48 11.12 -10.09
N ILE A 120 17.83 11.26 -8.95
CA ILE A 120 17.20 10.12 -8.26
C ILE A 120 16.12 9.50 -9.15
N ALA A 121 15.38 10.33 -9.90
CA ALA A 121 14.40 9.87 -10.87
C ALA A 121 14.97 8.94 -11.96
N ASP A 122 16.26 9.03 -12.27
CA ASP A 122 16.94 8.16 -13.24
C ASP A 122 17.29 6.79 -12.65
N LEU A 123 17.33 6.67 -11.31
CA LEU A 123 17.48 5.40 -10.61
C LEU A 123 16.18 4.58 -10.62
N VAL A 124 15.03 5.23 -10.83
CA VAL A 124 13.73 4.55 -10.82
C VAL A 124 13.62 3.61 -12.02
N PRO A 125 13.41 2.30 -11.81
CA PRO A 125 13.20 1.34 -12.88
C PRO A 125 12.08 1.76 -13.83
N SER A 126 12.13 1.32 -15.09
CA SER A 126 11.12 1.68 -16.10
C SER A 126 9.74 1.06 -15.87
N SER A 127 9.67 0.01 -15.05
CA SER A 127 8.42 -0.67 -14.69
C SER A 127 8.46 -1.12 -13.23
N VAL A 128 7.97 -0.26 -12.34
CA VAL A 128 7.84 -0.57 -10.91
C VAL A 128 6.40 -0.95 -10.60
N GLN A 129 6.11 -2.22 -10.37
CA GLN A 129 4.86 -2.60 -9.70
C GLN A 129 4.97 -2.22 -8.22
N ALA A 130 4.03 -1.42 -7.72
CA ALA A 130 3.93 -1.10 -6.29
C ALA A 130 2.49 -0.80 -5.89
N SER A 131 2.02 -1.44 -4.83
CA SER A 131 0.79 -1.06 -4.16
C SER A 131 0.98 0.22 -3.35
N GLU A 132 -0.12 0.86 -2.99
CA GLU A 132 -0.12 1.79 -1.85
C GLU A 132 0.08 0.99 -0.54
N LEU A 133 0.30 1.66 0.58
CA LEU A 133 0.43 0.99 1.89
C LEU A 133 -0.91 1.06 2.62
N VAL A 134 -1.23 0.00 3.36
CA VAL A 134 -2.37 -0.01 4.29
C VAL A 134 -1.91 -0.42 5.68
N LYS A 135 -2.43 0.28 6.69
CA LYS A 135 -2.30 -0.13 8.08
C LYS A 135 -3.49 -1.02 8.44
N VAL A 136 -3.23 -2.19 9.01
CA VAL A 136 -4.28 -3.10 9.47
C VAL A 136 -4.15 -3.29 10.96
N GLU A 137 -5.22 -3.01 11.70
CA GLU A 137 -5.28 -3.07 13.16
C GLU A 137 -6.37 -4.05 13.62
N TYR A 138 -6.03 -4.91 14.59
CA TYR A 138 -6.95 -5.82 15.26
C TYR A 138 -6.48 -6.05 16.70
N GLU A 139 -7.41 -5.95 17.66
CA GLU A 139 -7.12 -6.08 19.11
C GLU A 139 -5.95 -5.19 19.61
N GLY A 140 -5.83 -3.98 19.04
CA GLY A 140 -4.79 -3.02 19.41
C GLY A 140 -3.38 -3.37 18.91
N LYS A 141 -3.25 -4.39 18.05
CA LYS A 141 -2.03 -4.70 17.30
C LYS A 141 -2.20 -4.26 15.86
N TYR A 142 -1.13 -3.80 15.22
CA TYR A 142 -1.20 -3.39 13.83
C TYR A 142 0.05 -3.71 13.01
N SER A 143 -0.15 -3.92 11.72
CA SER A 143 0.96 -4.08 10.78
C SER A 143 0.67 -3.30 9.50
N TYR A 144 1.73 -2.93 8.80
CA TYR A 144 1.65 -2.31 7.48
C TYR A 144 1.76 -3.39 6.42
N PHE A 145 0.93 -3.29 5.38
CA PHE A 145 0.89 -4.23 4.28
C PHE A 145 1.02 -3.48 2.96
N TYR A 146 1.82 -4.06 2.07
CA TYR A 146 2.05 -3.62 0.70
C TYR A 146 2.61 -4.79 -0.12
N SER A 147 2.63 -4.65 -1.44
CA SER A 147 3.23 -5.64 -2.34
C SER A 147 3.77 -4.97 -3.61
N PHE A 148 4.76 -5.63 -4.21
CA PHE A 148 5.38 -5.26 -5.47
C PHE A 148 5.07 -6.24 -6.60
N SER A 149 4.12 -7.16 -6.38
CA SER A 149 3.67 -8.14 -7.35
C SER A 149 2.17 -7.99 -7.58
N ALA A 150 1.80 -7.56 -8.79
CA ALA A 150 0.44 -7.26 -9.18
C ALA A 150 -0.03 -8.18 -10.31
N THR A 151 -1.34 -8.46 -10.32
CA THR A 151 -2.03 -8.86 -11.55
C THR A 151 -2.55 -7.60 -12.25
N ASP A 152 -2.36 -7.51 -13.57
CA ASP A 152 -2.97 -6.44 -14.37
C ASP A 152 -4.49 -6.59 -14.32
N SER A 153 -5.18 -5.56 -13.83
CA SER A 153 -6.64 -5.55 -13.73
C SER A 153 -7.32 -5.35 -15.08
N GLY A 154 -6.57 -4.93 -16.11
CA GLY A 154 -7.08 -4.54 -17.42
C GLY A 154 -7.94 -3.26 -17.39
N GLN A 155 -8.05 -2.61 -16.22
CA GLN A 155 -8.83 -1.38 -16.05
C GLN A 155 -7.98 -0.17 -16.40
N ILE A 156 -8.15 0.37 -17.60
CA ILE A 156 -7.56 1.67 -17.96
C ILE A 156 -8.54 2.75 -17.53
N LEU A 157 -8.32 3.35 -16.37
CA LEU A 157 -9.00 4.59 -15.99
C LEU A 157 -8.46 5.73 -16.87
N ASN A 158 -9.25 6.13 -17.87
CA ASN A 158 -8.97 7.24 -18.79
C ASN A 158 -8.96 8.60 -18.07
N GLY A 159 -7.94 8.84 -17.26
CA GLY A 159 -7.80 10.06 -16.46
C GLY A 159 -6.36 10.35 -16.09
N SER A 160 -5.47 10.54 -17.07
CA SER A 160 -4.09 11.07 -16.92
C SER A 160 -3.11 10.41 -15.94
N THR A 161 -3.54 9.53 -15.03
CA THR A 161 -2.72 9.01 -13.91
C THR A 161 -2.63 7.48 -13.84
N ASN A 162 -3.32 6.72 -14.72
CA ASN A 162 -3.35 5.24 -14.69
C ASN A 162 -3.52 4.66 -13.27
N SER A 163 -4.31 5.33 -12.42
CA SER A 163 -4.48 4.92 -11.04
C SER A 163 -5.29 3.61 -10.99
N HIS A 164 -4.80 2.60 -10.25
CA HIS A 164 -5.50 1.34 -9.95
C HIS A 164 -5.54 0.28 -11.06
N THR A 165 -4.54 0.26 -11.94
CA THR A 165 -4.37 -0.82 -12.95
C THR A 165 -3.82 -2.12 -12.36
N GLY A 166 -3.24 -2.09 -11.15
CA GLY A 166 -2.70 -3.28 -10.49
C GLY A 166 -3.64 -3.76 -9.39
N ASN A 167 -3.89 -5.07 -9.34
CA ASN A 167 -4.53 -5.74 -8.21
C ASN A 167 -3.49 -6.55 -7.43
N TYR A 168 -3.43 -6.31 -6.12
CA TYR A 168 -2.48 -6.92 -5.19
C TYR A 168 -3.24 -7.80 -4.20
N GLU A 169 -2.98 -9.10 -4.25
CA GLU A 169 -3.61 -10.08 -3.38
C GLU A 169 -2.75 -10.26 -2.13
N MET A 170 -3.33 -10.00 -0.97
CA MET A 170 -2.64 -10.13 0.32
C MET A 170 -3.38 -11.10 1.23
N SER A 171 -2.60 -11.82 2.04
CA SER A 171 -3.13 -12.79 2.98
C SER A 171 -2.28 -12.84 4.24
N PHE A 172 -2.92 -12.82 5.41
CA PHE A 172 -2.22 -12.97 6.69
C PHE A 172 -3.12 -13.64 7.73
N PRO A 173 -2.58 -14.49 8.62
CA PRO A 173 -3.34 -14.93 9.78
C PRO A 173 -3.45 -13.80 10.79
N LEU A 174 -4.59 -13.63 11.47
CA LEU A 174 -4.77 -12.57 12.48
C LEU A 174 -3.69 -12.59 13.58
N SER A 175 -3.16 -13.77 13.89
CA SER A 175 -2.08 -13.96 14.85
C SER A 175 -0.73 -13.36 14.41
N ALA A 176 -0.55 -13.04 13.13
CA ALA A 176 0.68 -12.44 12.59
C ALA A 176 0.74 -10.92 12.73
N LEU A 177 -0.35 -10.25 13.16
CA LEU A 177 -0.28 -8.82 13.46
C LEU A 177 0.65 -8.60 14.65
N VAL A 178 1.69 -7.81 14.43
CA VAL A 178 2.69 -7.45 15.43
C VAL A 178 2.41 -6.06 16.01
N ASN A 179 3.09 -5.70 17.10
CA ASN A 179 3.15 -4.32 17.61
C ASN A 179 4.50 -3.74 17.17
N PRO A 180 4.63 -2.42 16.91
CA PRO A 180 5.18 -1.75 15.70
C PRO A 180 6.52 -2.20 15.12
N LEU A 181 7.23 -3.11 15.77
CA LEU A 181 8.53 -3.64 15.37
C LEU A 181 8.42 -4.71 14.27
N GLY A 182 7.51 -4.56 13.32
CA GLY A 182 7.49 -5.44 12.16
C GLY A 182 6.51 -5.02 11.07
N VAL A 183 7.04 -4.89 9.86
CA VAL A 183 6.26 -5.00 8.64
C VAL A 183 6.00 -6.46 8.40
N ALA A 184 4.73 -6.84 8.23
CA ALA A 184 4.40 -8.17 7.74
C ALA A 184 4.68 -8.17 6.24
N LEU A 185 5.89 -8.57 5.85
CA LEU A 185 6.23 -8.84 4.45
C LEU A 185 5.45 -10.08 4.00
N VAL A 186 4.30 -9.88 3.37
CA VAL A 186 3.61 -10.94 2.64
C VAL A 186 4.19 -10.93 1.23
N SER A 187 5.30 -11.65 1.03
CA SER A 187 5.61 -12.13 -0.30
C SER A 187 4.48 -13.09 -0.72
N THR A 188 4.05 -12.94 -1.97
CA THR A 188 2.98 -13.71 -2.62
C THR A 188 2.94 -15.17 -2.14
N PRO A 189 1.75 -15.78 -1.96
CA PRO A 189 1.68 -17.23 -1.77
C PRO A 189 2.41 -17.91 -2.94
N GLU A 190 3.18 -18.97 -2.66
CA GLU A 190 3.57 -19.90 -3.72
C GLU A 190 2.33 -20.24 -4.54
N PRO A 191 2.43 -20.41 -5.87
CA PRO A 191 1.27 -20.72 -6.71
C PRO A 191 0.56 -21.95 -6.16
N ILE A 192 -0.56 -21.73 -5.47
CA ILE A 192 -1.39 -22.81 -4.96
C ILE A 192 -2.04 -23.42 -6.19
N THR A 193 -1.49 -24.55 -6.65
CA THR A 193 -1.97 -25.30 -7.82
C THR A 193 -3.39 -25.85 -7.70
N ASN A 194 -4.13 -25.54 -6.62
CA ASN A 194 -5.52 -25.95 -6.44
C ASN A 194 -6.27 -24.92 -5.58
N ILE A 195 -7.03 -24.01 -6.16
CA ILE A 195 -8.36 -23.60 -5.66
C ILE A 195 -9.19 -23.16 -6.87
N VAL A 196 -10.16 -24.00 -7.20
CA VAL A 196 -11.39 -23.62 -7.89
C VAL A 196 -12.36 -23.24 -6.79
N SER A 197 -12.74 -21.96 -6.67
CA SER A 197 -13.93 -21.52 -5.91
C SER A 197 -14.43 -20.18 -6.44
N LEU A 198 -15.75 -20.08 -6.53
CA LEU A 198 -16.58 -19.16 -7.29
C LEU A 198 -17.68 -18.60 -6.34
N PHE A 199 -18.14 -17.35 -6.58
CA PHE A 199 -19.24 -16.59 -5.91
C PHE A 199 -18.95 -16.08 -4.47
N SER A 200 -19.38 -14.88 -4.04
CA SER A 200 -20.58 -14.10 -4.39
C SER A 200 -20.34 -12.60 -4.16
N VAL A 201 -20.79 -11.75 -5.10
CA VAL A 201 -20.90 -10.31 -4.90
C VAL A 201 -22.25 -10.01 -4.24
N SER A 202 -22.21 -9.57 -2.98
CA SER A 202 -23.35 -8.89 -2.33
C SER A 202 -23.09 -7.39 -2.38
N VAL A 203 -23.62 -6.71 -3.40
CA VAL A 203 -23.73 -5.25 -3.39
C VAL A 203 -24.83 -4.88 -2.39
N CYS A 204 -24.47 -4.29 -1.26
CA CYS A 204 -25.40 -3.56 -0.40
C CYS A 204 -24.83 -2.17 -0.12
N GLY A 205 -25.45 -1.14 -0.69
CA GLY A 205 -25.12 0.25 -0.36
C GLY A 205 -25.55 1.31 -1.36
N LEU A 206 -26.80 1.29 -1.87
CA LEU A 206 -27.42 2.50 -2.43
C LEU A 206 -27.85 3.40 -1.26
N LEU A 207 -27.25 4.59 -1.11
CA LEU A 207 -27.87 5.69 -0.39
C LEU A 207 -28.35 6.74 -1.39
N ALA A 208 -29.59 6.58 -1.85
CA ALA A 208 -30.31 7.64 -2.54
C ALA A 208 -30.87 8.60 -1.49
N THR A 209 -30.28 9.78 -1.35
CA THR A 209 -30.90 10.89 -0.60
C THR A 209 -31.83 11.66 -1.53
N ARG A 210 -33.14 11.44 -1.39
CA ARG A 210 -34.17 12.34 -1.94
C ARG A 210 -34.31 13.53 -0.99
N ARG A 211 -34.01 14.75 -1.45
CA ARG A 211 -34.43 15.98 -0.76
C ARG A 211 -35.64 16.57 -1.49
N LYS A 212 -36.70 16.78 -0.71
CA LYS A 212 -37.99 17.37 -1.06
C LYS A 212 -37.78 18.78 -1.64
N LEU A 213 -38.42 19.07 -2.77
CA LEU A 213 -38.71 20.44 -3.19
C LEU A 213 -40.05 20.81 -2.55
N ASP A 214 -40.06 21.91 -1.81
CA ASP A 214 -41.29 22.65 -1.52
C ASP A 214 -41.54 23.61 -2.69
#